data_AF-G7Q9F1-F1
#
_entry.id   AF-G7Q9F1-F1
#
_cell.length_a   1.000
_cell.length_b   1.000
_cell.length_c   1.000
_cell.angle_alpha   90.00
_cell.angle_beta   90.00
_cell.angle_gamma   90.00
#
_symmetry.space_group_name_H-M   'P 1'
#
loop_
_entity.id
_entity.type
_entity.pdbx_description
1 polymer ?
#
loop_
_entity_poly.entity_id
_entity_poly.type
_entity_poly.pdbx_seq_one_letter_code
_entity_poly.pdbx_strand_id
1 'polypeptide(L)'
;MEPSAKQVEILRAAAAFATVARYHGTLPRRQALHYAKDDLAGLEDAGFLERVKLSFPCGKDVAGWRLTDAGRRALPGLDPAEGLELEPEHLRILNDVYHSSRLSAHRGMMPKALARQFDDDDLDDLFTHGYLLRIRIKGAGKAKGWIVSSKGLSALRRAAAKPEACVASPDGP
;
A
#
# COMPACT_ATOMS: atom_id res chain seq x y z
N MET A 1 -7.21 -13.40 19.52
CA MET A 1 -7.84 -14.57 18.87
C MET A 1 -6.91 -15.02 17.77
N GLU A 2 -6.64 -16.31 17.62
CA GLU A 2 -5.90 -16.84 16.47
C GLU A 2 -6.90 -17.43 15.47
N PRO A 3 -6.77 -17.13 14.15
CA PRO A 3 -7.67 -17.64 13.14
C PRO A 3 -7.47 -19.14 12.91
N SER A 4 -8.57 -19.87 12.69
CA SER A 4 -8.53 -21.28 12.30
C SER A 4 -7.90 -21.47 10.91
N ALA A 5 -7.53 -22.71 10.54
CA ALA A 5 -6.99 -23.01 9.21
C ALA A 5 -7.93 -22.55 8.07
N LYS A 6 -9.24 -22.74 8.23
CA LYS A 6 -10.25 -22.28 7.26
C LYS A 6 -10.32 -20.76 7.20
N GLN A 7 -10.25 -20.09 8.34
CA GLN A 7 -10.23 -18.63 8.43
C GLN A 7 -8.94 -18.06 7.80
N VAL A 8 -7.80 -18.73 7.96
CA VAL A 8 -6.54 -18.37 7.29
C VAL A 8 -6.68 -18.46 5.76
N GLU A 9 -7.37 -19.45 5.22
CA GLU A 9 -7.66 -19.52 3.77
C GLU A 9 -8.50 -18.35 3.27
N ILE A 10 -9.51 -17.92 4.04
CA ILE A 10 -10.32 -16.74 3.74
C ILE A 10 -9.45 -15.48 3.74
N LEU A 11 -8.58 -15.33 4.74
CA LEU A 11 -7.66 -14.19 4.85
C LEU A 11 -6.65 -14.17 3.68
N ARG A 12 -6.14 -15.34 3.25
CA ARG A 12 -5.28 -15.45 2.06
C ARG A 12 -6.02 -15.07 0.78
N ALA A 13 -7.27 -15.49 0.63
CA ALA A 13 -8.09 -15.07 -0.49
C ALA A 13 -8.29 -13.56 -0.49
N ALA A 14 -8.68 -12.97 0.64
CA ALA A 14 -8.81 -11.51 0.78
C ALA A 14 -7.49 -10.77 0.48
N ALA A 15 -6.34 -11.34 0.86
CA ALA A 15 -5.02 -10.81 0.51
C ALA A 15 -4.75 -10.85 -1.00
N ALA A 16 -5.11 -11.94 -1.68
CA ALA A 16 -4.97 -12.05 -3.14
C ALA A 16 -5.82 -11.02 -3.90
N PHE A 17 -6.98 -10.65 -3.37
CA PHE A 17 -7.80 -9.57 -3.94
C PHE A 17 -7.31 -8.17 -3.61
N ALA A 18 -6.41 -8.01 -2.62
CA ALA A 18 -5.84 -6.73 -2.21
C ALA A 18 -5.10 -6.01 -3.36
N THR A 19 -4.50 -6.77 -4.28
CA THR A 19 -3.71 -6.27 -5.41
C THR A 19 -4.52 -6.08 -6.70
N VAL A 20 -5.77 -6.54 -6.73
CA VAL A 20 -6.57 -6.53 -7.97
C VAL A 20 -7.28 -5.19 -8.14
N ALA A 21 -6.81 -4.38 -9.09
CA ALA A 21 -7.31 -3.03 -9.36
C ALA A 21 -8.83 -2.95 -9.55
N ARG A 22 -9.42 -3.86 -10.34
CA ARG A 22 -10.87 -3.87 -10.63
C ARG A 22 -11.75 -4.06 -9.38
N TYR A 23 -11.19 -4.59 -8.30
CA TYR A 23 -11.89 -4.85 -7.05
C TYR A 23 -11.44 -3.95 -5.90
N HIS A 24 -10.53 -3.00 -6.16
CA HIS A 24 -10.07 -2.01 -5.17
C HIS A 24 -9.65 -2.63 -3.83
N GLY A 25 -9.00 -3.78 -3.91
CA GLY A 25 -8.54 -4.50 -2.74
C GLY A 25 -9.64 -5.22 -1.94
N THR A 26 -10.81 -5.43 -2.52
CA THR A 26 -11.97 -6.07 -1.89
C THR A 26 -12.15 -7.48 -2.43
N LEU A 27 -12.29 -8.48 -1.56
CA LEU A 27 -12.84 -9.80 -1.87
C LEU A 27 -14.34 -9.64 -2.15
N PRO A 28 -14.80 -9.74 -3.41
CA PRO A 28 -16.20 -9.51 -3.75
C PRO A 28 -17.12 -10.56 -3.13
N ARG A 29 -18.31 -10.13 -2.72
CA ARG A 29 -19.29 -10.98 -2.03
C ARG A 29 -19.66 -12.24 -2.80
N ARG A 30 -19.72 -12.17 -4.14
CA ARG A 30 -19.96 -13.35 -5.00
C ARG A 30 -18.86 -14.40 -4.89
N GLN A 31 -17.60 -13.98 -4.76
CA GLN A 31 -16.47 -14.89 -4.61
C GLN A 31 -16.33 -15.41 -3.17
N ALA A 32 -16.81 -14.64 -2.19
CA ALA A 32 -16.84 -15.09 -0.80
C ALA A 32 -17.94 -16.13 -0.49
N LEU A 33 -18.88 -16.40 -1.42
CA LEU A 33 -19.97 -17.38 -1.22
C LEU A 33 -19.48 -18.81 -0.97
N HIS A 34 -18.24 -19.13 -1.34
CA HIS A 34 -17.63 -20.44 -1.13
C HIS A 34 -17.17 -20.66 0.32
N TYR A 35 -17.19 -19.62 1.17
CA TYR A 35 -16.78 -19.69 2.56
C TYR A 35 -17.98 -19.76 3.51
N ALA A 36 -17.79 -20.40 4.67
CA ALA A 36 -18.82 -20.44 5.70
C ALA A 36 -19.10 -19.03 6.24
N LYS A 37 -20.37 -18.72 6.44
CA LYS A 37 -20.80 -17.40 6.95
C LYS A 37 -20.27 -17.13 8.36
N ASP A 38 -20.21 -18.15 9.19
CA ASP A 38 -19.74 -18.05 10.58
C ASP A 38 -18.23 -17.78 10.64
N ASP A 39 -17.45 -18.32 9.70
CA ASP A 39 -16.02 -18.02 9.58
C ASP A 39 -15.78 -16.58 9.14
N LEU A 40 -16.57 -16.08 8.17
CA LEU A 40 -16.53 -14.67 7.74
C LEU A 40 -16.95 -13.72 8.86
N ALA A 41 -18.04 -14.03 9.58
CA ALA A 41 -18.51 -13.25 10.72
C ALA A 41 -17.48 -13.24 11.85
N GLY A 42 -16.91 -14.38 12.19
CA GLY A 42 -15.87 -14.48 13.21
C GLY A 42 -14.61 -13.67 12.87
N LEU A 43 -14.21 -13.62 11.59
CA LEU A 43 -13.10 -12.79 11.12
C LEU A 43 -13.43 -11.29 11.14
N GLU A 44 -14.69 -10.92 10.86
CA GLU A 44 -15.19 -9.54 10.95
C GLU A 44 -15.22 -9.07 12.41
N ASP A 45 -15.80 -9.87 13.31
CA ASP A 45 -15.91 -9.60 14.74
C ASP A 45 -14.54 -9.52 15.42
N ALA A 46 -13.58 -10.34 14.97
CA ALA A 46 -12.19 -10.31 15.44
C ALA A 46 -11.37 -9.16 14.83
N GLY A 47 -11.94 -8.38 13.90
CA GLY A 47 -11.29 -7.23 13.27
C GLY A 47 -10.23 -7.58 12.22
N PHE A 48 -10.22 -8.81 11.70
CA PHE A 48 -9.29 -9.25 10.65
C PHE A 48 -9.78 -8.90 9.24
N LEU A 49 -11.10 -8.83 9.06
CA LEU A 49 -11.75 -8.36 7.86
C LEU A 49 -12.65 -7.17 8.18
N GLU A 50 -12.82 -6.27 7.24
CA GLU A 50 -13.83 -5.21 7.29
C GLU A 50 -14.80 -5.35 6.10
N ARG A 51 -16.08 -5.09 6.34
CA ARG A 51 -17.09 -5.15 5.29
C ARG A 51 -17.17 -3.83 4.56
N VAL A 52 -17.00 -3.87 3.24
CA VAL A 52 -16.96 -2.67 2.39
C VAL A 52 -17.99 -2.74 1.28
N LYS A 53 -18.60 -1.59 0.97
CA LYS A 53 -19.43 -1.37 -0.21
C LYS A 53 -18.90 -0.15 -0.94
N LEU A 54 -18.50 -0.33 -2.19
CA LEU A 54 -17.99 0.69 -3.09
C LEU A 54 -19.03 0.91 -4.19
N SER A 55 -19.37 2.17 -4.45
CA SER A 55 -20.28 2.57 -5.52
C SER A 55 -19.55 3.45 -6.52
N PHE A 56 -19.77 3.18 -7.81
CA PHE A 56 -19.08 3.84 -8.91
C PHE A 56 -20.03 4.74 -9.71
N PRO A 57 -19.54 5.85 -10.31
CA PRO A 57 -20.37 6.78 -11.10
C PRO A 57 -21.13 6.15 -12.27
N CYS A 58 -20.67 4.99 -12.75
CA CYS A 58 -21.33 4.21 -13.80
C CYS A 58 -22.48 3.31 -13.29
N GLY A 59 -22.86 3.42 -12.02
CA GLY A 59 -23.92 2.62 -11.40
C GLY A 59 -23.50 1.21 -11.01
N LYS A 60 -22.22 0.84 -11.18
CA LYS A 60 -21.67 -0.41 -10.67
C LYS A 60 -21.41 -0.30 -9.18
N ASP A 61 -21.58 -1.42 -8.47
CA ASP A 61 -21.27 -1.55 -7.04
C ASP A 61 -20.34 -2.77 -6.84
N VAL A 62 -19.40 -2.64 -5.91
CA VAL A 62 -18.61 -3.77 -5.36
C VAL A 62 -18.87 -3.83 -3.86
N ALA A 63 -19.46 -4.92 -3.39
CA ALA A 63 -19.63 -5.21 -1.97
C ALA A 63 -18.82 -6.45 -1.61
N GLY A 64 -18.21 -6.48 -0.43
CA GLY A 64 -17.37 -7.59 -0.01
C GLY A 64 -16.58 -7.32 1.26
N TRP A 65 -15.43 -7.99 1.37
CA TRP A 65 -14.55 -7.90 2.53
C TRP A 65 -13.17 -7.40 2.14
N ARG A 66 -12.58 -6.56 2.99
CA ARG A 66 -11.20 -6.09 2.83
C ARG A 66 -10.36 -6.59 4.00
N LEU A 67 -9.11 -6.92 3.69
CA LEU A 67 -8.14 -7.34 4.70
C LEU A 67 -7.67 -6.12 5.51
N THR A 68 -7.83 -6.19 6.83
CA THR A 68 -7.33 -5.17 7.76
C THR A 68 -5.84 -5.38 8.06
N ASP A 69 -5.21 -4.44 8.74
CA ASP A 69 -3.81 -4.57 9.15
C ASP A 69 -3.61 -5.61 10.28
N ALA A 70 -4.66 -5.87 11.08
CA ALA A 70 -4.67 -7.00 11.99
C ALA A 70 -4.74 -8.33 11.21
N GLY A 71 -5.60 -8.40 10.19
CA GLY A 71 -5.74 -9.59 9.34
C GLY A 71 -4.47 -9.92 8.57
N ARG A 72 -3.75 -8.90 8.09
CA ARG A 72 -2.42 -9.05 7.47
C ARG A 72 -1.40 -9.65 8.44
N ARG A 73 -1.32 -9.15 9.68
CA ARG A 73 -0.36 -9.64 10.68
C ARG A 73 -0.67 -11.05 11.17
N ALA A 74 -1.94 -11.46 11.10
CA ALA A 74 -2.38 -12.81 11.45
C ALA A 74 -2.01 -13.87 10.39
N LEU A 75 -1.45 -13.46 9.24
CA LEU A 75 -1.00 -14.35 8.19
C LEU A 75 0.52 -14.48 8.19
N PRO A 76 1.10 -15.58 8.73
CA PRO A 76 2.52 -15.84 8.59
C PRO A 76 2.86 -16.15 7.12
N GLY A 77 3.89 -15.48 6.60
CA GLY A 77 4.37 -15.70 5.22
C GLY A 77 3.60 -14.95 4.13
N LEU A 78 2.70 -14.03 4.49
CA LEU A 78 2.29 -12.97 3.56
C LEU A 78 3.28 -11.82 3.71
N ASP A 79 4.39 -11.91 2.98
CA ASP A 79 5.15 -10.72 2.65
C ASP A 79 4.18 -9.67 2.11
N PRO A 80 4.28 -8.40 2.55
CA PRO A 80 3.41 -7.35 2.08
C PRO A 80 3.44 -7.38 0.56
N ALA A 81 2.29 -7.69 -0.02
CA ALA A 81 2.04 -7.90 -1.44
C ALA A 81 3.05 -7.15 -2.29
N GLU A 82 3.76 -7.88 -3.14
CA GLU A 82 4.64 -7.34 -4.19
C GLU A 82 4.02 -6.05 -4.74
N GLY A 83 4.49 -4.94 -4.19
CA GLY A 83 4.55 -3.73 -4.97
C GLY A 83 5.76 -3.89 -5.84
N LEU A 84 5.70 -3.24 -7.00
CA LEU A 84 6.83 -3.00 -7.90
C LEU A 84 8.17 -3.11 -7.16
N GLU A 85 9.07 -3.97 -7.62
CA GLU A 85 10.45 -3.93 -7.15
C GLU A 85 10.94 -2.51 -7.42
N LEU A 86 11.01 -1.72 -6.34
CA LEU A 86 11.27 -0.30 -6.47
C LEU A 86 12.71 -0.15 -6.93
N GLU A 87 12.87 0.23 -8.19
CA GLU A 87 14.16 0.63 -8.72
C GLU A 87 14.81 1.72 -7.84
N PRO A 88 16.14 1.84 -7.85
CA PRO A 88 16.84 2.86 -7.04
C PRO A 88 16.29 4.28 -7.27
N GLU A 89 15.86 4.58 -8.49
CA GLU A 89 15.26 5.82 -8.93
C GLU A 89 13.92 6.08 -8.21
N HIS A 90 13.06 5.07 -8.09
CA HIS A 90 11.83 5.16 -7.30
C HIS A 90 12.09 5.46 -5.82
N LEU A 91 13.12 4.84 -5.24
CA LEU A 91 13.52 5.08 -3.86
C LEU A 91 14.06 6.50 -3.66
N ARG A 92 14.83 7.02 -4.62
CA ARG A 92 15.30 8.41 -4.62
C ARG A 92 14.13 9.39 -4.67
N ILE A 93 13.16 9.18 -5.57
CA ILE A 93 11.96 10.03 -5.66
C ILE A 93 11.18 10.03 -4.34
N LEU A 94 10.97 8.86 -3.73
CA LEU A 94 10.31 8.76 -2.43
C LEU A 94 11.07 9.51 -1.33
N ASN A 95 12.40 9.39 -1.33
CA ASN A 95 13.27 10.07 -0.38
C ASN A 95 13.17 11.61 -0.53
N ASP A 96 13.26 12.11 -1.76
CA ASP A 96 13.19 13.54 -2.08
C ASP A 96 11.83 14.14 -1.76
N VAL A 97 10.73 13.43 -2.07
CA VAL A 97 9.37 13.83 -1.70
C VAL A 97 9.21 13.88 -0.18
N TYR A 98 9.77 12.89 0.54
CA TYR A 98 9.74 12.87 2.00
C TYR A 98 10.46 14.08 2.60
N HIS A 99 11.71 14.34 2.21
CA HIS A 99 12.46 15.48 2.76
C HIS A 99 11.85 16.82 2.36
N SER A 100 11.40 16.96 1.12
CA SER A 100 10.74 18.19 0.65
C SER A 100 9.46 18.49 1.43
N SER A 101 8.71 17.46 1.83
CA SER A 101 7.50 17.62 2.63
C SER A 101 7.76 18.07 4.07
N ARG A 102 8.98 17.87 4.60
CA ARG A 102 9.36 18.34 5.95
C ARG A 102 9.73 19.82 6.00
N LEU A 103 9.92 20.46 4.84
CA LEU A 103 10.24 21.88 4.78
C LEU A 103 8.95 22.70 4.96
N SER A 104 8.96 23.61 5.94
CA SER A 104 7.82 24.50 6.23
C SER A 104 7.44 25.37 5.02
N ALA A 105 8.43 25.79 4.22
CA ALA A 105 8.25 26.53 2.97
C ALA A 105 7.35 25.77 1.96
N HIS A 106 7.33 24.45 2.01
CA HIS A 106 6.55 23.61 1.12
C HIS A 106 5.23 23.10 1.71
N ARG A 107 4.85 23.61 2.89
CA ARG A 107 3.54 23.36 3.52
C ARG A 107 3.22 21.88 3.72
N GLY A 108 4.22 21.06 4.08
CA GLY A 108 3.98 19.65 4.37
C GLY A 108 3.93 18.73 3.15
N MET A 109 4.34 19.20 1.95
CA MET A 109 4.29 18.42 0.71
C MET A 109 5.41 18.81 -0.26
N MET A 110 5.75 17.98 -1.23
CA MET A 110 6.57 18.39 -2.36
C MET A 110 5.71 19.16 -3.38
N PRO A 111 6.01 20.43 -3.73
CA PRO A 111 5.29 21.18 -4.75
C PRO A 111 5.37 20.51 -6.12
N LYS A 112 4.28 20.57 -6.90
CA LYS A 112 4.26 20.03 -8.27
C LYS A 112 5.39 20.60 -9.16
N ALA A 113 5.78 21.86 -8.93
CA ALA A 113 6.87 22.49 -9.68
C ALA A 113 8.23 21.78 -9.45
N LEU A 114 8.50 21.32 -8.23
CA LEU A 114 9.71 20.55 -7.91
C LEU A 114 9.61 19.11 -8.41
N ALA A 115 8.42 18.51 -8.38
CA ALA A 115 8.22 17.16 -8.88
C ALA A 115 8.41 17.02 -10.41
N ARG A 116 8.40 18.11 -11.19
CA ARG A 116 8.64 18.10 -12.64
C ARG A 116 10.06 17.69 -13.04
N GLN A 117 10.99 17.64 -12.07
CA GLN A 117 12.36 17.20 -12.33
C GLN A 117 12.48 15.67 -12.43
N PHE A 118 11.44 14.94 -12.02
CA PHE A 118 11.39 13.49 -12.10
C PHE A 118 10.72 13.04 -13.38
N ASP A 119 11.00 11.80 -13.76
CA ASP A 119 10.28 11.15 -14.84
C ASP A 119 8.78 11.02 -14.50
N ASP A 120 7.93 11.31 -15.48
CA ASP A 120 6.48 11.30 -15.30
C ASP A 120 5.95 9.85 -15.15
N ASP A 121 6.61 8.86 -15.76
CA ASP A 121 6.23 7.44 -15.67
C ASP A 121 6.57 6.90 -14.27
N ASP A 122 7.77 7.17 -13.74
CA ASP A 122 8.17 6.78 -12.37
C ASP A 122 7.24 7.40 -11.31
N LEU A 123 6.83 8.66 -11.51
CA LEU A 123 5.89 9.35 -10.63
C LEU A 123 4.49 8.75 -10.70
N ASP A 124 4.03 8.38 -11.89
CA ASP A 124 2.71 7.77 -12.08
C ASP A 124 2.69 6.33 -11.55
N ASP A 125 3.79 5.57 -11.68
CA ASP A 125 3.94 4.24 -11.11
C ASP A 125 3.93 4.29 -9.57
N LEU A 126 4.74 5.17 -8.97
CA LEU A 126 4.72 5.38 -7.52
C LEU A 126 3.35 5.81 -7.00
N PHE A 127 2.61 6.60 -7.78
CA PHE A 127 1.25 7.02 -7.44
C PHE A 127 0.24 5.87 -7.57
N THR A 128 0.25 5.17 -8.69
CA THR A 128 -0.66 4.07 -9.03
C THR A 128 -0.51 2.91 -8.06
N HIS A 129 0.73 2.62 -7.63
CA HIS A 129 1.03 1.60 -6.64
C HIS A 129 0.89 2.08 -5.18
N GLY A 130 0.47 3.33 -4.96
CA GLY A 130 0.11 3.88 -3.66
C GLY A 130 1.29 4.22 -2.75
N TYR A 131 2.49 4.40 -3.31
CA TYR A 131 3.67 4.88 -2.58
C TYR A 131 3.67 6.40 -2.42
N LEU A 132 3.08 7.11 -3.39
CA LEU A 132 2.84 8.55 -3.35
C LEU A 132 1.36 8.89 -3.30
N LEU A 133 1.03 10.04 -2.71
CA LEU A 133 -0.31 10.61 -2.71
C LEU A 133 -0.28 12.03 -3.27
N ARG A 134 -1.25 12.36 -4.14
CA ARG A 134 -1.48 13.74 -4.59
C ARG A 134 -2.28 14.49 -3.53
N ILE A 135 -1.76 15.62 -3.06
CA ILE A 135 -2.44 16.52 -2.13
C ILE A 135 -2.67 17.88 -2.77
N ARG A 136 -3.82 18.48 -2.45
CA ARG A 136 -4.18 19.83 -2.87
C ARG A 136 -4.62 20.64 -1.65
N ILE A 137 -3.86 21.67 -1.33
CA ILE A 137 -4.20 22.60 -0.25
C ILE A 137 -5.06 23.72 -0.82
N LYS A 138 -6.21 23.95 -0.19
CA LYS A 138 -7.12 25.07 -0.46
C LYS A 138 -7.19 25.94 0.81
N GLY A 139 -7.00 27.25 0.67
CA GLY A 139 -6.94 28.21 1.77
C GLY A 139 -6.38 29.54 1.26
N ALA A 140 -5.52 30.20 2.05
CA ALA A 140 -4.83 31.45 1.67
C ALA A 140 -3.98 31.34 0.38
N GLY A 141 -3.77 30.13 -0.15
CA GLY A 141 -3.27 29.90 -1.50
C GLY A 141 -3.73 28.55 -2.03
N LYS A 142 -3.80 28.40 -3.35
CA LYS A 142 -4.02 27.11 -4.03
C LYS A 142 -2.66 26.46 -4.29
N ALA A 143 -2.36 25.36 -3.63
CA ALA A 143 -1.12 24.63 -3.85
C ALA A 143 -1.43 23.14 -4.14
N LYS A 144 -0.65 22.54 -5.03
CA LYS A 144 -0.73 21.12 -5.40
C LYS A 144 0.64 20.50 -5.25
N GLY A 145 0.67 19.26 -4.77
CA GLY A 145 1.93 18.57 -4.51
C GLY A 145 1.75 17.10 -4.20
N TRP A 146 2.85 16.49 -3.77
CA TRP A 146 2.97 15.08 -3.48
C TRP A 146 3.43 14.86 -2.04
N ILE A 147 2.95 13.78 -1.42
CA ILE A 147 3.43 13.30 -0.13
C ILE A 147 3.70 11.80 -0.21
N VAL A 148 4.61 11.32 0.63
CA VAL A 148 4.89 9.89 0.76
C VAL A 148 3.81 9.25 1.64
N SER A 149 3.25 8.14 1.17
CA SER A 149 2.28 7.36 1.94
C SER A 149 2.97 6.56 3.06
N SER A 150 2.19 5.98 3.98
CA SER A 150 2.72 5.01 4.95
C SER A 150 3.39 3.80 4.27
N LYS A 151 2.90 3.40 3.08
CA LYS A 151 3.50 2.35 2.26
C LYS A 151 4.87 2.78 1.71
N GLY A 152 4.98 3.99 1.18
CA GLY A 152 6.26 4.57 0.71
C GLY A 152 7.29 4.72 1.83
N LEU A 153 6.86 5.16 3.02
CA LEU A 153 7.72 5.25 4.20
C LEU A 153 8.23 3.88 4.65
N SER A 154 7.37 2.87 4.66
CA SER A 154 7.78 1.49 4.96
C SER A 154 8.74 0.91 3.91
N ALA A 155 8.58 1.27 2.63
CA ALA A 155 9.52 0.90 1.59
C ALA A 155 10.90 1.56 1.80
N LEU A 156 10.95 2.86 2.08
CA LEU A 156 12.19 3.58 2.40
C LEU A 156 12.91 2.97 3.61
N ARG A 157 12.18 2.61 4.67
CA ARG A 157 12.75 1.99 5.87
C ARG A 157 13.33 0.60 5.59
N ARG A 158 12.66 -0.20 4.75
CA ARG A 158 13.16 -1.52 4.35
C ARG A 158 14.42 -1.41 3.49
N ALA A 159 14.46 -0.45 2.57
CA ALA A 159 15.65 -0.17 1.77
C ALA A 159 16.84 0.29 2.65
N ALA A 160 16.59 1.15 3.64
CA ALA A 160 17.62 1.58 4.60
C ALA A 160 18.10 0.46 5.55
N ALA A 161 17.25 -0.53 5.83
CA ALA A 161 17.57 -1.69 6.68
C ALA A 161 18.28 -2.82 5.92
N LYS A 162 18.50 -2.68 4.61
CA LYS A 162 19.29 -3.60 3.79
C LYS A 162 20.65 -2.95 3.47
N PRO A 163 21.56 -2.76 4.44
CA PRO A 163 22.95 -2.52 4.09
C PRO A 163 23.51 -3.81 3.51
N GLU A 164 24.33 -3.69 2.47
CA GLU A 164 24.90 -4.76 1.68
C GLU A 164 25.51 -5.88 2.56
N ALA A 165 24.90 -7.06 2.54
CA ALA A 165 25.61 -8.30 2.85
C ALA A 165 26.42 -8.70 1.61
N CYS A 166 27.52 -8.01 1.33
CA CYS A 166 28.58 -8.44 0.38
C CYS A 166 29.78 -7.48 0.46
N VAL A 167 30.78 -7.76 1.30
CA VAL A 167 32.19 -7.89 0.88
C VAL A 167 32.86 -8.88 1.86
N ALA A 168 32.65 -10.17 1.62
CA ALA A 168 33.64 -11.15 2.02
C ALA A 168 34.65 -11.22 0.86
N SER A 169 35.83 -10.62 1.04
CA SER A 169 36.99 -11.01 0.25
C SER A 169 37.77 -12.04 1.06
N PRO A 170 37.81 -13.31 0.65
CA PRO A 170 38.81 -14.24 1.13
C PRO A 170 39.98 -14.15 0.15
N ASP A 171 41.05 -13.44 0.47
CA ASP A 171 42.34 -13.74 -0.13
C ASP A 171 43.47 -13.29 0.79
N GLY A 172 44.21 -14.29 1.27
CA GLY A 172 45.56 -14.14 1.80
C GLY A 172 46.54 -13.74 0.67
N PRO A 173 47.84 -13.65 0.97
CA PRO A 173 48.62 -14.73 1.59
C PRO A 173 49.23 -14.42 2.96
#